data_AF-A0A8J3MQ05-F1
#
_entry.id   AF-A0A8J3MQ05-F1
#
_cell.length_a   1.000
_cell.length_b   1.000
_cell.length_c   1.000
_cell.angle_alpha   90.00
_cell.angle_beta   90.00
_cell.angle_gamma   90.00
#
_symmetry.space_group_name_H-M   'P 1'
#
loop_
_entity.id
_entity.type
_entity.pdbx_description
1 polymer ?
#
loop_
_entity_poly.entity_id
_entity_poly.type
_entity_poly.pdbx_seq_one_letter_code
_entity_poly.pdbx_strand_id
1 'polypeptide(L)'
;MLSTTTLSSVLHSINDMQPPFIERDLNVYIDRIWQTYFSDIQPVNEVRIGYCYPWKTRLGVIRMTVDESLSFIGINSLLQMAKVPECVLVTTIAHELVHYVHGFGSPRPRICQHPHANGVVDNELEKRSLGKQLSHCNDWIDREWYPFYDNQRDAGWVSWLSARYSSRRGRGSC
;
A
#
# COMPACT_ATOMS: atom_id res chain seq x y z
N MET A 1 8.55 -38.89 8.32
CA MET A 1 9.64 -37.91 8.14
C MET A 1 9.28 -37.04 6.94
N LEU A 2 8.84 -35.81 7.15
CA LEU A 2 8.50 -34.89 6.06
C LEU A 2 9.80 -34.26 5.54
N SER A 3 10.08 -34.47 4.25
CA SER A 3 11.32 -34.09 3.58
C SER A 3 11.50 -32.57 3.53
N THR A 4 12.69 -32.12 3.93
CA THR A 4 13.18 -30.73 3.91
C THR A 4 13.53 -30.19 2.51
N THR A 5 13.24 -30.96 1.46
CA THR A 5 13.78 -30.74 0.12
C THR A 5 13.07 -29.61 -0.66
N THR A 6 11.86 -29.21 -0.28
CA THR A 6 11.04 -28.27 -1.08
C THR A 6 11.36 -26.80 -0.82
N LEU A 7 11.89 -26.44 0.35
CA LEU A 7 12.26 -25.04 0.68
C LEU A 7 13.59 -24.61 0.05
N SER A 8 14.52 -25.57 -0.12
CA SER A 8 15.86 -25.29 -0.63
C SER A 8 15.88 -24.95 -2.12
N SER A 9 14.98 -25.54 -2.92
CA SER A 9 14.94 -25.28 -4.37
C SER A 9 14.34 -23.91 -4.69
N VAL A 10 13.36 -23.44 -3.91
CA VAL A 10 12.77 -22.10 -4.04
C VAL A 10 13.80 -21.03 -3.68
N LEU A 11 14.62 -21.24 -2.64
CA LEU A 11 15.65 -20.28 -2.23
C LEU A 11 16.80 -20.15 -3.24
N HIS A 12 17.17 -21.23 -3.94
CA HIS A 12 18.25 -21.18 -4.95
C HIS A 12 17.85 -20.44 -6.22
N SER A 13 16.59 -20.51 -6.68
CA SER A 13 16.14 -19.77 -7.88
C SER A 13 15.98 -18.25 -7.67
N ILE A 14 15.96 -17.76 -6.43
CA ILE A 14 15.78 -16.32 -6.15
C ILE A 14 17.10 -15.55 -6.21
N ASN A 15 18.25 -16.23 -5.95
CA ASN A 15 19.57 -15.58 -5.96
C ASN A 15 20.05 -15.15 -7.35
N ASP A 16 19.48 -15.70 -8.43
CA ASP A 16 19.83 -15.33 -9.82
C ASP A 16 18.92 -14.22 -10.40
N MET A 17 17.91 -13.74 -9.66
CA MET A 17 17.01 -12.68 -10.12
C MET A 17 17.40 -11.28 -9.60
N GLN A 18 18.37 -10.68 -10.31
CA GLN A 18 18.46 -9.24 -10.59
C GLN A 18 18.92 -8.24 -9.45
N PRO A 19 19.40 -7.02 -9.84
CA PRO A 19 20.22 -6.08 -9.05
C PRO A 19 19.51 -5.53 -7.79
N PRO A 20 20.21 -4.81 -6.87
CA PRO A 20 19.68 -4.53 -5.53
C PRO A 20 18.27 -3.95 -5.57
N PHE A 21 17.36 -4.69 -4.96
CA PHE A 21 15.99 -4.31 -4.72
C PHE A 21 15.97 -3.00 -3.90
N ILE A 22 15.70 -1.86 -4.54
CA ILE A 22 15.52 -0.59 -3.82
C ILE A 22 14.09 -0.58 -3.27
N GLU A 23 13.93 -1.00 -2.01
CA GLU A 23 12.67 -0.86 -1.27
C GLU A 23 12.38 0.63 -1.09
N ARG A 24 11.31 1.15 -1.72
CA ARG A 24 10.86 2.54 -1.52
C ARG A 24 10.47 2.74 -0.05
N ASP A 25 11.09 3.69 0.64
CA ASP A 25 10.81 3.96 2.06
C ASP A 25 9.48 4.70 2.23
N LEU A 26 8.44 3.97 2.66
CA LEU A 26 7.09 4.51 2.83
C LEU A 26 7.02 5.66 3.84
N ASN A 27 7.91 5.74 4.83
CA ASN A 27 7.90 6.84 5.79
C ASN A 27 8.26 8.16 5.11
N VAL A 28 9.27 8.16 4.23
CA VAL A 28 9.63 9.33 3.43
C VAL A 28 8.47 9.77 2.53
N TYR A 29 7.76 8.80 1.92
CA TYR A 29 6.61 9.12 1.07
C TYR A 29 5.43 9.69 1.87
N ILE A 30 5.02 9.05 2.96
CA ILE A 30 3.88 9.52 3.75
C ILE A 30 4.17 10.89 4.36
N ASP A 31 5.38 11.12 4.88
CA ASP A 31 5.77 12.42 5.45
C ASP A 31 5.69 13.52 4.40
N ARG A 32 6.26 13.28 3.20
CA ARG A 32 6.22 14.24 2.10
C ARG A 32 4.80 14.51 1.63
N ILE A 33 3.99 13.47 1.46
CA ILE A 33 2.59 13.60 1.02
C ILE A 33 1.80 14.38 2.06
N TRP A 34 1.97 14.07 3.34
CA TRP A 34 1.29 14.76 4.43
C TRP A 34 1.67 16.23 4.46
N GLN A 35 2.97 16.55 4.45
CA GLN A 35 3.46 17.93 4.47
C GLN A 35 3.03 18.74 3.23
N THR A 36 2.92 18.10 2.07
CA THR A 36 2.61 18.81 0.82
C THR A 36 1.11 19.00 0.61
N TYR A 37 0.31 17.98 0.94
CA TYR A 37 -1.10 17.92 0.52
C TYR A 37 -2.09 17.86 1.68
N PHE A 38 -1.63 17.55 2.90
CA PHE A 38 -2.45 17.38 4.10
C PHE A 38 -1.92 18.17 5.31
N SER A 39 -1.15 19.23 5.08
CA SER A 39 -0.57 20.06 6.15
C SER A 39 -1.62 20.79 7.00
N ASP A 40 -2.84 20.94 6.46
CA ASP A 40 -4.02 21.45 7.15
C ASP A 40 -4.61 20.46 8.17
N ILE A 41 -4.24 19.18 8.09
CA ILE A 41 -4.77 18.11 8.92
C ILE A 41 -3.78 17.77 10.04
N GLN A 42 -4.20 18.02 11.28
CA GLN A 42 -3.50 17.48 12.46
C GLN A 42 -3.86 16.00 12.68
N PRO A 43 -2.89 15.08 12.83
CA PRO A 43 -3.17 13.72 13.28
C PRO A 43 -3.86 13.72 14.65
N VAL A 44 -4.92 12.92 14.81
CA VAL A 44 -5.66 12.79 16.09
C VAL A 44 -5.29 11.51 16.86
N ASN A 45 -4.49 10.65 16.25
CA ASN A 45 -3.93 9.42 16.80
C ASN A 45 -2.65 9.08 16.03
N GLU A 46 -1.94 8.03 16.44
CA GLU A 46 -0.74 7.59 15.72
C GLU A 46 -1.11 7.08 14.32
N VAL A 47 -0.37 7.49 13.28
CA VAL A 47 -0.52 6.96 11.93
C VAL A 47 0.75 6.23 11.53
N ARG A 48 0.63 4.94 11.23
CA ARG A 48 1.74 4.12 10.71
C ARG A 48 1.43 3.63 9.32
N ILE A 49 2.48 3.40 8.54
CA ILE A 49 2.40 2.86 7.18
C ILE A 49 3.32 1.65 7.01
N GLY A 50 2.93 0.68 6.18
CA GLY A 50 3.80 -0.46 5.89
C GLY A 50 3.37 -1.29 4.69
N TYR A 51 4.35 -1.95 4.05
CA TYR A 51 4.06 -2.92 3.00
C TYR A 51 3.36 -4.16 3.57
N CYS A 52 2.29 -4.53 2.90
CA CYS A 52 1.40 -5.63 3.25
C CYS A 52 1.37 -6.69 2.16
N TYR A 53 0.40 -7.61 2.27
CA TYR A 53 0.23 -8.71 1.33
C TYR A 53 0.12 -8.20 -0.13
N PRO A 54 0.73 -8.90 -1.11
CA PRO A 54 0.61 -8.57 -2.52
C PRO A 54 -0.77 -8.98 -3.04
N TRP A 55 -1.80 -8.17 -2.79
CA TRP A 55 -3.16 -8.48 -3.22
C TRP A 55 -3.35 -8.30 -4.73
N LYS A 56 -4.23 -9.09 -5.34
CA LYS A 56 -4.64 -8.90 -6.75
C LYS A 56 -5.63 -7.75 -6.92
N THR A 57 -6.51 -7.52 -5.96
CA THR A 57 -7.69 -6.65 -6.14
C THR A 57 -7.66 -5.35 -5.35
N ARG A 58 -6.56 -5.05 -4.65
CA ARG A 58 -6.43 -3.81 -3.87
C ARG A 58 -4.98 -3.32 -3.84
N LEU A 59 -4.82 -2.00 -3.80
CA LEU A 59 -3.50 -1.35 -3.76
C LEU A 59 -3.17 -0.82 -2.36
N GLY A 60 -4.18 -0.40 -1.60
CA GLY A 60 -4.07 0.10 -0.25
C GLY A 60 -5.18 -0.42 0.65
N VAL A 61 -5.01 -0.20 1.94
CA VAL A 61 -6.06 -0.35 2.96
C VAL A 61 -5.69 0.50 4.18
N ILE A 62 -6.67 1.14 4.80
CA ILE A 62 -6.53 1.72 6.13
C ILE A 62 -7.39 0.96 7.14
N ARG A 63 -6.86 0.81 8.35
CA ARG A 63 -7.57 0.24 9.50
C ARG A 63 -7.16 0.97 10.77
N MET A 64 -8.02 0.91 11.78
CA MET A 64 -7.74 1.45 13.10
C MET A 64 -7.73 0.32 14.14
N THR A 65 -6.93 0.47 15.19
CA THR A 65 -7.00 -0.41 16.36
C THR A 65 -8.30 -0.19 17.12
N VAL A 66 -8.70 -1.19 17.93
CA VAL A 66 -9.96 -1.16 18.68
C VAL A 66 -10.00 -0.06 19.73
N ASP A 67 -8.84 0.26 20.31
CA ASP A 67 -8.65 1.35 21.28
C ASP A 67 -8.44 2.72 20.61
N GLU A 68 -8.54 2.78 19.27
CA GLU A 68 -8.44 3.99 18.46
C GLU A 68 -7.06 4.70 18.48
N SER A 69 -6.09 4.13 19.21
CA SER A 69 -4.77 4.73 19.42
C SER A 69 -3.90 4.77 18.16
N LEU A 70 -4.14 3.84 17.20
CA LEU A 70 -3.33 3.68 16.01
C LEU A 70 -4.20 3.47 14.75
N SER A 71 -3.94 4.28 13.74
CA SER A 71 -4.35 4.07 12.35
C SER A 71 -3.20 3.48 11.55
N PHE A 72 -3.43 2.35 10.90
CA PHE A 72 -2.43 1.67 10.07
C PHE A 72 -2.84 1.67 8.61
N ILE A 73 -1.98 2.24 7.77
CA ILE A 73 -2.06 2.23 6.31
C ILE A 73 -1.22 1.07 5.77
N GLY A 74 -1.88 0.09 5.17
CA GLY A 74 -1.26 -1.03 4.49
C GLY A 74 -1.15 -0.77 2.99
N ILE A 75 0.07 -0.83 2.45
CA ILE A 75 0.34 -0.66 1.02
C ILE A 75 0.67 -2.01 0.38
N ASN A 76 0.15 -2.29 -0.81
CA ASN A 76 0.46 -3.50 -1.55
C ASN A 76 1.97 -3.61 -1.82
N SER A 77 2.59 -4.71 -1.40
CA SER A 77 4.03 -4.93 -1.53
C SER A 77 4.54 -5.12 -2.96
N LEU A 78 3.68 -5.09 -3.98
CA LEU A 78 4.16 -4.97 -5.36
C LEU A 78 4.50 -3.52 -5.73
N LEU A 79 3.97 -2.52 -5.02
CA LEU A 79 4.23 -1.10 -5.30
C LEU A 79 5.65 -0.64 -4.92
N GLN A 80 6.41 -1.46 -4.19
CA GLN A 80 7.86 -1.24 -3.97
C GLN A 80 8.69 -1.52 -5.23
N MET A 81 8.16 -2.21 -6.23
CA MET A 81 8.91 -2.55 -7.44
C MET A 81 9.12 -1.32 -8.33
N ALA A 82 10.34 -1.11 -8.81
CA ALA A 82 10.71 0.03 -9.66
C ALA A 82 9.90 0.11 -10.97
N LYS A 83 9.38 -1.03 -11.46
CA LYS A 83 8.50 -1.10 -12.64
C LYS A 83 7.15 -0.42 -12.43
N VAL A 84 6.71 -0.26 -11.19
CA VAL A 84 5.47 0.44 -10.87
C VAL A 84 5.75 1.95 -10.84
N PRO A 85 5.04 2.77 -11.62
CA PRO A 85 5.24 4.22 -11.62
C PRO A 85 5.08 4.83 -10.23
N GLU A 86 5.89 5.83 -9.90
CA GLU A 86 5.86 6.50 -8.59
C GLU A 86 4.48 7.12 -8.29
N CYS A 87 3.79 7.66 -9.31
CA CYS A 87 2.45 8.22 -9.13
C CYS A 87 1.44 7.21 -8.58
N VAL A 88 1.57 5.91 -8.90
CA VAL A 88 0.67 4.88 -8.37
C VAL A 88 0.87 4.73 -6.86
N LEU A 89 2.12 4.73 -6.40
CA LEU A 89 2.43 4.69 -4.96
C LEU A 89 1.94 5.95 -4.25
N VAL A 90 2.26 7.14 -4.79
CA VAL A 90 1.87 8.43 -4.20
C VAL A 90 0.35 8.55 -4.11
N THR A 91 -0.36 8.28 -5.20
CA THR A 91 -1.84 8.33 -5.23
C THR A 91 -2.44 7.30 -4.28
N THR A 92 -1.90 6.08 -4.19
CA THR A 92 -2.38 5.08 -3.23
C THR A 92 -2.23 5.55 -1.78
N ILE A 93 -1.07 6.10 -1.40
CA ILE A 93 -0.86 6.62 -0.04
C ILE A 93 -1.81 7.79 0.25
N ALA A 94 -1.92 8.74 -0.68
CA ALA A 94 -2.80 9.89 -0.54
C ALA A 94 -4.28 9.47 -0.44
N HIS A 95 -4.70 8.46 -1.18
CA HIS A 95 -6.04 7.87 -1.13
C HIS A 95 -6.37 7.32 0.27
N GLU A 96 -5.45 6.57 0.87
CA GLU A 96 -5.63 6.07 2.23
C GLU A 96 -5.62 7.21 3.28
N LEU A 97 -4.87 8.29 3.02
CA LEU A 97 -4.94 9.51 3.86
C LEU A 97 -6.28 10.23 3.71
N VAL A 98 -6.88 10.26 2.52
CA VAL A 98 -8.24 10.80 2.36
C VAL A 98 -9.23 9.98 3.17
N HIS A 99 -9.13 8.65 3.16
CA HIS A 99 -9.93 7.82 4.07
C HIS A 99 -9.75 8.22 5.54
N TYR A 100 -8.50 8.39 5.99
CA TYR A 100 -8.20 8.85 7.34
C TYR A 100 -8.90 10.18 7.68
N VAL A 101 -8.77 11.19 6.81
CA VAL A 101 -9.37 12.52 6.99
C VAL A 101 -10.89 12.45 7.02
N HIS A 102 -11.48 11.57 6.21
CA HIS A 102 -12.92 11.38 6.10
C HIS A 102 -13.53 10.53 7.23
N GLY A 103 -12.75 10.11 8.22
CA GLY A 103 -13.24 9.31 9.36
C GLY A 103 -13.24 7.79 9.13
N PHE A 104 -12.59 7.31 8.08
CA PHE A 104 -12.45 5.89 7.80
C PHE A 104 -11.08 5.39 8.28
N GLY A 105 -11.09 4.43 9.20
CA GLY A 105 -9.86 3.96 9.83
C GLY A 105 -9.19 5.05 10.66
N SER A 106 -9.96 6.00 11.21
CA SER A 106 -9.50 7.04 12.13
C SER A 106 -10.56 7.33 13.21
N PRO A 107 -10.20 8.00 14.33
CA PRO A 107 -11.14 8.41 15.37
C PRO A 107 -12.05 9.58 14.94
N ARG A 108 -11.86 10.11 13.72
CA ARG A 108 -12.62 11.28 13.25
C ARG A 108 -14.06 10.87 12.93
N PRO A 109 -15.04 11.77 13.14
CA PRO A 109 -16.40 11.53 12.67
C PRO A 109 -16.41 11.28 11.15
N ARG A 110 -17.16 10.26 10.71
CA ARG A 110 -17.33 9.97 9.29
C ARG A 110 -18.11 11.08 8.61
N ILE A 111 -17.54 11.64 7.54
CA ILE A 111 -18.23 12.69 6.76
C ILE A 111 -19.29 12.13 5.81
N CYS A 112 -19.26 10.81 5.54
CA CYS A 112 -20.22 10.09 4.72
C CYS A 112 -20.35 8.63 5.17
N GLN A 113 -21.42 7.95 4.74
CA GLN A 113 -21.65 6.54 5.11
C GLN A 113 -20.66 5.59 4.43
N HIS A 114 -20.35 5.83 3.15
CA HIS A 114 -19.47 4.99 2.34
C HIS A 114 -18.32 5.81 1.77
N PRO A 115 -17.07 5.34 1.90
CA PRO A 115 -15.89 6.14 1.61
C PRO A 115 -15.73 6.50 0.13
N HIS A 116 -16.33 5.74 -0.78
CA HIS A 116 -16.27 5.96 -2.24
C HIS A 116 -17.59 6.45 -2.84
N ALA A 117 -18.61 6.72 -2.02
CA ALA A 117 -19.89 7.20 -2.55
C ALA A 117 -19.66 8.51 -3.32
N ASN A 118 -20.21 8.59 -4.54
CA ASN A 118 -20.18 9.78 -5.39
C ASN A 118 -18.77 10.35 -5.66
N GLY A 119 -17.74 9.50 -5.69
CA GLY A 119 -16.36 9.93 -5.98
C GLY A 119 -15.76 10.85 -4.92
N VAL A 120 -16.27 10.81 -3.67
CA VAL A 120 -15.83 11.71 -2.60
C VAL A 120 -14.32 11.68 -2.35
N VAL A 121 -13.67 10.51 -2.52
CA VAL A 121 -12.21 10.41 -2.37
C VAL A 121 -11.48 11.09 -3.52
N ASP A 122 -11.84 10.76 -4.76
CA ASP A 122 -11.25 11.34 -5.97
C ASP A 122 -11.39 12.87 -5.98
N ASN A 123 -12.59 13.37 -5.64
CA ASN A 123 -12.86 14.79 -5.51
C ASN A 123 -11.97 15.46 -4.45
N GLU A 124 -11.68 14.79 -3.33
CA GLU A 124 -10.78 15.33 -2.30
C GLU A 124 -9.32 15.33 -2.77
N LEU A 125 -8.88 14.28 -3.45
CA LEU A 125 -7.54 14.23 -4.08
C LEU A 125 -7.37 15.37 -5.09
N GLU A 126 -8.36 15.60 -5.95
CA GLU A 126 -8.35 16.69 -6.92
C GLU A 126 -8.27 18.06 -6.24
N LYS A 127 -9.09 18.31 -5.21
CA LYS A 127 -9.03 19.55 -4.41
C LYS A 127 -7.66 19.76 -3.77
N ARG A 128 -6.99 18.68 -3.37
CA ARG A 128 -5.63 18.69 -2.81
C ARG A 128 -4.54 18.73 -3.89
N SER A 129 -4.87 19.12 -5.12
CA SER A 129 -3.91 19.27 -6.23
C SER A 129 -3.21 17.97 -6.64
N LEU A 130 -3.84 16.81 -6.42
CA LEU A 130 -3.36 15.49 -6.84
C LEU A 130 -4.07 14.95 -8.09
N GLY A 131 -4.93 15.75 -8.75
CA GLY A 131 -5.73 15.28 -9.90
C GLY A 131 -4.90 14.73 -11.07
N LYS A 132 -3.72 15.29 -11.35
CA LYS A 132 -2.82 14.76 -12.39
C LYS A 132 -2.25 13.38 -12.02
N GLN A 133 -1.83 13.23 -10.77
CA GLN A 133 -1.31 11.97 -10.22
C GLN A 133 -2.41 10.92 -10.18
N LEU A 134 -3.63 11.31 -9.83
CA LEU A 134 -4.81 10.45 -9.85
C LEU A 134 -5.12 9.94 -11.26
N SER A 135 -5.19 10.86 -12.24
CA SER A 135 -5.41 10.48 -13.66
C SER A 135 -4.36 9.50 -14.17
N HIS A 136 -3.07 9.78 -13.97
CA HIS A 136 -2.01 8.86 -14.40
C HIS A 136 -2.04 7.52 -13.66
N CYS A 137 -2.42 7.54 -12.38
CA CYS A 137 -2.58 6.32 -11.59
C CYS A 137 -3.71 5.45 -12.14
N ASN A 138 -4.88 6.03 -12.39
CA ASN A 138 -6.03 5.32 -12.94
C ASN A 138 -5.73 4.74 -14.32
N ASP A 139 -5.14 5.53 -15.22
CA ASP A 139 -4.73 5.08 -16.55
C ASP A 139 -3.79 3.87 -16.49
N TRP A 140 -2.83 3.89 -15.56
CA TRP A 140 -1.89 2.78 -15.39
C TRP A 140 -2.57 1.56 -14.77
N ILE A 141 -3.44 1.73 -13.76
CA ILE A 141 -4.14 0.62 -13.11
C ILE A 141 -5.02 -0.12 -14.12
N ASP A 142 -5.80 0.62 -14.90
CA ASP A 142 -6.76 0.04 -15.85
C ASP A 142 -6.08 -0.77 -16.95
N ARG A 143 -4.87 -0.38 -17.36
CA ARG A 143 -4.14 -1.01 -18.46
C ARG A 143 -3.17 -2.09 -17.98
N GLU A 144 -2.45 -1.81 -16.90
CA GLU A 144 -1.23 -2.53 -16.57
C GLU A 144 -1.35 -3.39 -15.31
N TRP A 145 -2.25 -3.08 -14.36
CA TRP A 145 -2.21 -3.72 -13.04
C TRP A 145 -2.39 -5.24 -13.09
N TYR A 146 -3.43 -5.73 -13.77
CA TYR A 146 -3.72 -7.17 -13.84
C TYR A 146 -2.62 -7.94 -14.60
N PRO A 147 -2.19 -7.51 -15.80
CA PRO A 147 -1.04 -8.11 -16.48
C PRO A 147 0.23 -8.07 -15.63
N PHE A 148 0.53 -6.94 -15.00
CA PHE A 148 1.69 -6.79 -14.11
C PHE A 148 1.64 -7.76 -12.95
N TYR A 149 0.50 -7.87 -12.26
CA TYR A 149 0.30 -8.79 -11.15
C TYR A 149 0.49 -10.24 -11.58
N ASP A 150 -0.14 -10.66 -12.68
CA ASP A 150 -0.04 -12.05 -13.16
C ASP A 150 1.40 -12.38 -13.55
N ASN A 151 2.12 -11.45 -14.20
CA ASN A 151 3.55 -11.59 -14.47
C ASN A 151 4.39 -11.73 -13.18
N GLN A 152 4.11 -10.94 -12.14
CA GLN A 152 4.83 -11.03 -10.87
C GLN A 152 4.49 -12.32 -10.10
N ARG A 153 3.25 -12.81 -10.21
CA ARG A 153 2.84 -14.09 -9.66
C ARG A 153 3.61 -15.23 -10.32
N ASP A 154 3.64 -15.25 -11.65
CA ASP A 154 4.24 -16.34 -12.43
C ASP A 154 5.77 -16.33 -12.27
N ALA A 155 6.37 -15.16 -12.06
CA ALA A 155 7.77 -15.01 -11.66
C ALA A 155 8.06 -15.34 -10.17
N GLY A 156 7.06 -15.72 -9.37
CA GLY A 156 7.23 -16.11 -7.96
C GLY A 156 7.32 -14.97 -6.95
N TRP A 157 7.30 -13.70 -7.38
CA TRP A 157 7.39 -12.53 -6.50
C TRP A 157 6.24 -12.45 -5.51
N VAL A 158 5.01 -12.76 -5.94
CA VAL A 158 3.83 -12.76 -5.07
C VAL A 158 4.00 -13.76 -3.91
N SER A 159 4.51 -14.96 -4.20
CA SER A 159 4.76 -15.98 -3.17
C SER A 159 5.84 -15.52 -2.19
N TRP A 160 6.96 -15.01 -2.71
CA TRP A 160 8.06 -14.52 -1.90
C TRP A 160 7.67 -13.34 -0.98
N LEU A 161 6.98 -12.34 -1.52
CA LEU A 161 6.49 -11.19 -0.76
C LEU A 161 5.47 -11.60 0.31
N SER A 162 4.61 -12.56 -0.01
CA SER A 162 3.64 -13.13 0.94
C SER A 162 4.33 -13.82 2.11
N ALA A 163 5.39 -14.59 1.85
CA ALA A 163 6.19 -15.24 2.89
C ALA A 163 6.90 -14.20 3.77
N ARG A 164 7.52 -13.18 3.17
CA ARG A 164 8.16 -12.06 3.89
C ARG A 164 7.16 -11.34 4.79
N TYR A 165 5.98 -11.00 4.28
CA TYR A 165 4.91 -10.35 5.06
C TYR A 165 4.47 -11.21 6.25
N SER A 166 4.22 -12.51 6.04
CA SER A 166 3.81 -13.44 7.10
C SER A 166 4.87 -13.57 8.19
N SER A 167 6.15 -13.61 7.83
CA SER A 167 7.27 -13.67 8.78
C SER A 167 7.38 -12.42 9.66
N ARG A 168 7.11 -11.23 9.10
CA ARG A 168 7.10 -9.96 9.84
C ARG A 168 5.92 -9.90 10.81
N ARG A 169 4.74 -10.38 10.40
CA ARG A 169 3.55 -10.41 11.26
C ARG A 169 3.70 -11.37 12.45
N GLY A 170 4.33 -12.52 12.25
CA GLY A 170 4.56 -13.50 13.31
C GLY A 170 5.52 -13.05 14.41
N ARG A 171 6.36 -12.03 14.16
CA ARG A 171 7.28 -11.46 15.16
C ARG A 171 6.66 -10.34 16.02
N GLY A 172 5.45 -9.87 15.69
CA GLY A 172 4.78 -8.75 16.38
C GLY A 172 3.64 -9.15 17.31
N SER A 173 3.57 -10.42 17.71
CA SER A 173 2.58 -10.93 18.68
C SER A 173 3.30 -11.63 19.83
N CYS A 174 3.85 -10.84 20.74
CA CYS A 174 4.25 -11.21 22.09
C CYS A 174 3.80 -10.10 23.03
#